data_AF-A0A7V6FFB5-F1
#
_entry.id   AF-A0A7V6FFB5-F1
#
_cell.length_a   1.000
_cell.length_b   1.000
_cell.length_c   1.000
_cell.angle_alpha   90.00
_cell.angle_beta   90.00
_cell.angle_gamma   90.00
#
_symmetry.space_group_name_H-M   'P 1'
#
loop_
_entity.id
_entity.type
_entity.pdbx_description
1 polymer ?
#
loop_
_entity_poly.entity_id
_entity_poly.type
_entity_poly.pdbx_seq_one_letter_code
_entity_poly.pdbx_strand_id
1 'polypeptide(L)'
;MSNPYDKARELARSIKESDAYQKFMEQKKLIDEDPETKTMLSDFQKRQYELQLKQMNEEELSEEDSKKLQELFQILSLNNKASDYLAAEYQFGLMMQEISKTLSDIIDE
;
A
#
# COMPACT_ATOMS: atom_id res chain seq x y z
N MET A 1 -21.76 22.31 -15.07
CA MET A 1 -21.59 20.84 -15.04
C MET A 1 -20.11 20.57 -14.83
N SER A 2 -19.75 19.81 -13.80
CA SER A 2 -18.37 19.41 -13.55
C SER A 2 -18.01 18.31 -14.55
N ASN A 3 -16.91 18.48 -15.30
CA ASN A 3 -16.42 17.42 -16.20
C ASN A 3 -15.75 16.30 -15.37
N PRO A 4 -15.43 15.13 -15.97
CA PRO A 4 -14.77 14.03 -15.26
C PRO A 4 -13.43 14.41 -14.60
N TYR A 5 -12.66 15.33 -15.19
CA TYR A 5 -11.38 15.80 -14.61
C TYR A 5 -11.58 16.65 -13.36
N ASP A 6 -12.61 17.50 -13.35
CA ASP A 6 -12.99 18.28 -12.18
C ASP A 6 -13.46 17.34 -11.05
N LYS A 7 -14.21 16.29 -11.39
CA LYS A 7 -14.62 15.25 -10.43
C LYS A 7 -13.44 14.43 -9.92
N ALA A 8 -12.46 14.11 -10.76
CA ALA A 8 -11.23 13.44 -10.31
C ALA A 8 -10.42 14.32 -9.33
N ARG A 9 -10.40 15.65 -9.54
CA ARG A 9 -9.77 16.59 -8.60
C ARG A 9 -10.53 16.69 -7.28
N GLU A 10 -11.85 16.68 -7.31
CA GLU A 10 -12.68 16.61 -6.10
C GLU A 10 -12.41 15.31 -5.34
N LEU A 11 -12.41 14.16 -6.02
CA LEU A 11 -12.09 12.86 -5.42
C LEU A 11 -10.69 12.87 -4.79
N ALA A 12 -9.68 13.42 -5.46
CA ALA A 12 -8.33 13.52 -4.91
C ALA A 12 -8.28 14.38 -3.64
N ARG A 13 -9.11 15.43 -3.51
CA ARG A 13 -9.23 16.21 -2.28
C ARG A 13 -9.88 15.40 -1.18
N SER A 14 -10.99 14.73 -1.47
CA SER A 14 -11.69 13.88 -0.50
C SER A 14 -10.81 12.73 0.00
N ILE A 15 -10.03 12.10 -0.88
CA ILE A 15 -9.03 11.09 -0.48
C ILE A 15 -8.02 11.69 0.49
N LYS A 16 -7.50 12.89 0.20
CA LYS A 16 -6.56 13.57 1.10
C LYS A 16 -7.18 13.90 2.45
N GLU A 17 -8.47 14.21 2.51
CA GLU A 17 -9.17 14.52 3.76
C GLU A 17 -9.61 13.26 4.52
N SER A 18 -9.51 12.07 3.92
CA SER A 18 -9.88 10.82 4.56
C SER A 18 -8.96 10.46 5.73
N ASP A 19 -9.54 9.86 6.76
CA ASP A 19 -8.80 9.37 7.93
C ASP A 19 -7.72 8.35 7.54
N ALA A 20 -8.02 7.48 6.57
CA ALA A 20 -7.08 6.47 6.08
C ALA A 20 -5.83 7.10 5.48
N TYR A 21 -5.99 8.14 4.64
CA TYR A 21 -4.85 8.84 4.05
C TYR A 21 -4.08 9.65 5.10
N GLN A 22 -4.77 10.39 5.96
CA GLN A 22 -4.12 11.21 6.99
C GLN A 22 -3.28 10.35 7.94
N LYS A 23 -3.85 9.24 8.41
CA LYS A 23 -3.13 8.28 9.27
C LYS A 23 -1.94 7.65 8.56
N PHE A 24 -2.09 7.24 7.30
CA PHE A 24 -0.97 6.73 6.51
C PHE A 24 0.16 7.76 6.37
N MET A 25 -0.18 9.00 6.03
CA MET A 25 0.81 10.08 5.88
C MET A 25 1.49 10.45 7.19
N GLU A 26 0.78 10.38 8.32
CA GLU A 26 1.35 10.56 9.66
C GLU A 26 2.37 9.47 9.97
N GLN A 27 2.00 8.20 9.84
CA GLN A 27 2.92 7.08 10.08
C GLN A 27 4.12 7.13 9.13
N LYS A 28 3.90 7.50 7.87
CA LYS A 28 4.98 7.67 6.90
C LYS A 28 6.03 8.69 7.35
N LYS A 29 5.61 9.83 7.92
CA LYS A 29 6.54 10.83 8.46
C LYS A 29 7.36 10.27 9.62
N LEU A 30 6.73 9.50 10.51
CA LEU A 30 7.43 8.87 11.64
C LEU A 30 8.47 7.84 11.17
N ILE A 31 8.18 7.12 10.09
CA ILE A 31 9.14 6.21 9.45
C ILE A 31 10.27 6.97 8.74
N ASP A 32 9.98 8.13 8.14
CA ASP A 32 11.00 8.97 7.48
C ASP A 32 12.08 9.46 8.46
N GLU A 33 11.74 9.57 9.74
CA GLU A 33 12.67 9.92 10.84
C GLU A 33 13.45 8.69 11.38
N ASP A 34 13.17 7.48 10.89
CA ASP A 34 13.77 6.21 11.31
C ASP A 34 14.39 5.46 10.11
N PRO A 35 15.63 5.82 9.70
CA PRO A 35 16.24 5.31 8.47
C PRO A 35 16.41 3.78 8.43
N GLU A 36 16.64 3.15 9.59
CA GLU A 36 16.78 1.71 9.70
C GLU A 36 15.44 1.02 9.40
N THR A 37 14.39 1.43 10.11
CA THR A 37 13.04 0.88 9.91
C THR A 37 12.54 1.14 8.49
N LYS A 38 12.79 2.34 7.95
CA LYS A 38 12.46 2.72 6.57
C LYS A 38 13.12 1.81 5.54
N THR A 39 14.39 1.45 5.75
CA THR A 39 15.12 0.58 4.83
C THR A 39 14.50 -0.82 4.81
N MET A 40 14.14 -1.35 5.98
CA MET A 40 13.49 -2.66 6.09
C MET A 40 12.09 -2.67 5.47
N LEU A 41 11.29 -1.63 5.71
CA LEU A 41 9.97 -1.48 5.08
C LEU A 41 10.06 -1.38 3.56
N SER A 42 11.03 -0.62 3.05
CA SER A 42 11.26 -0.49 1.60
C SER A 42 11.62 -1.83 0.95
N ASP A 43 12.51 -2.61 1.57
CA ASP A 43 12.85 -3.95 1.08
C ASP A 43 11.63 -4.88 1.11
N PHE A 44 10.81 -4.80 2.17
CA PHE A 44 9.57 -5.56 2.28
C PHE A 44 8.59 -5.23 1.15
N GLN A 45 8.30 -3.94 0.94
CA GLN A 45 7.38 -3.48 -0.11
C GLN A 45 7.86 -3.87 -1.51
N LYS A 46 9.18 -3.76 -1.77
CA LYS A 46 9.76 -4.15 -3.04
C LYS A 46 9.57 -5.65 -3.31
N ARG A 47 9.88 -6.50 -2.33
CA ARG A 47 9.70 -7.95 -2.44
C ARG A 47 8.24 -8.35 -2.58
N GLN A 48 7.35 -7.69 -1.83
CA GLN A 48 5.90 -7.90 -1.95
C GLN A 48 5.42 -7.59 -3.37
N TYR A 49 5.86 -6.47 -3.94
CA TYR A 49 5.52 -6.08 -5.31
C TYR A 49 6.08 -7.05 -6.36
N GLU A 50 7.34 -7.48 -6.22
CA GLU A 50 7.95 -8.48 -7.10
C GLU A 50 7.17 -9.80 -7.08
N LEU A 51 6.74 -10.26 -5.90
CA LEU A 51 5.90 -11.45 -5.76
C LEU A 51 4.53 -11.27 -6.42
N GLN A 52 3.90 -10.11 -6.23
CA GLN A 52 2.61 -9.81 -6.86
C GLN A 52 2.72 -9.80 -8.39
N LEU A 53 3.79 -9.23 -8.95
CA LEU A 53 4.05 -9.26 -10.40
C LEU A 53 4.22 -10.68 -10.92
N LYS A 54 5.00 -11.52 -10.24
CA LYS A 54 5.16 -12.93 -10.61
C LYS A 54 3.81 -13.67 -10.61
N GLN A 55 2.99 -13.45 -9.59
CA GLN A 55 1.63 -14.02 -9.53
C GLN A 55 0.76 -13.58 -10.70
N MET A 56 0.79 -12.29 -11.05
CA MET A 56 0.02 -11.75 -12.17
C MET A 56 0.48 -12.31 -13.52
N ASN A 57 1.77 -12.60 -13.67
CA ASN A 57 2.35 -13.18 -14.88
C ASN A 57 2.23 -14.72 -14.93
N GLU A 58 1.56 -15.35 -13.96
CA GLU A 58 1.51 -16.81 -13.80
C GLU A 58 2.91 -17.46 -13.69
N GLU A 59 3.90 -16.71 -13.21
CA GLU A 59 5.27 -17.19 -12.98
C GLU A 59 5.34 -18.01 -11.68
N GLU A 60 6.24 -19.01 -11.67
CA GLU A 60 6.41 -19.89 -10.51
C GLU A 60 6.98 -19.10 -9.32
N LEU A 61 6.19 -19.02 -8.25
CA LEU A 61 6.64 -18.47 -6.99
C LEU A 61 7.52 -19.49 -6.26
N SER A 62 8.78 -19.15 -6.02
CA SER A 62 9.61 -20.00 -5.18
C SER A 62 9.11 -19.96 -3.72
N GLU A 63 9.07 -21.12 -3.07
CA GLU A 63 8.79 -21.22 -1.63
C GLU A 63 9.78 -20.37 -0.82
N GLU A 64 11.01 -20.23 -1.31
CA GLU A 64 12.06 -19.42 -0.71
C GLU A 64 11.72 -17.92 -0.69
N ASP A 65 11.17 -17.38 -1.78
CA ASP A 65 10.76 -15.97 -1.84
C ASP A 65 9.61 -15.68 -0.88
N SER A 66 8.64 -16.60 -0.81
CA SER A 66 7.50 -16.50 0.11
C SER A 66 7.96 -16.55 1.58
N LYS A 67 8.87 -17.47 1.89
CA LYS A 67 9.44 -17.61 3.23
C LYS A 67 10.24 -16.38 3.66
N LYS A 68 11.08 -15.85 2.79
CA LYS A 68 11.85 -14.62 3.06
C LYS A 68 10.95 -13.42 3.33
N LEU A 69 9.88 -13.27 2.55
CA LEU A 69 8.91 -12.20 2.79
C LEU A 69 8.22 -12.36 4.15
N GLN A 70 7.85 -13.59 4.52
CA GLN A 70 7.22 -13.89 5.80
C GLN A 70 8.15 -13.59 6.99
N GLU A 71 9.42 -13.97 6.91
CA GLU A 71 10.43 -13.67 7.93
C GLU A 71 10.61 -12.15 8.10
N LEU A 72 10.69 -11.41 7.00
CA LEU A 72 10.81 -9.96 7.04
C LEU A 72 9.57 -9.29 7.65
N PHE A 73 8.38 -9.79 7.32
CA PHE A 73 7.13 -9.33 7.93
C PHE A 73 7.11 -9.57 9.44
N GLN A 74 7.57 -10.74 9.90
CA GLN A 74 7.64 -11.06 11.33
C GLN A 74 8.56 -10.08 12.07
N ILE A 75 9.73 -9.78 11.51
CA ILE A 75 10.67 -8.81 12.12
C ILE A 75 10.04 -7.42 12.18
N LEU A 76 9.44 -6.96 11.08
CA LEU A 76 8.75 -5.66 11.03
C LEU A 76 7.57 -5.59 12.00
N SER A 77 6.84 -6.68 12.19
CA SER A 77 5.70 -6.75 13.12
C SER A 77 6.10 -6.59 14.59
N LEU A 78 7.36 -6.86 14.94
CA LEU A 78 7.90 -6.65 16.29
C LEU A 78 8.28 -5.19 16.56
N ASN A 79 8.41 -4.36 15.52
CA ASN A 79 8.68 -2.93 15.64
C ASN A 79 7.35 -2.16 15.56
N ASN A 80 6.95 -1.51 16.67
CA ASN A 80 5.68 -0.79 16.76
C ASN A 80 5.52 0.27 15.66
N LYS A 81 6.58 1.00 15.31
CA LYS A 81 6.49 2.02 14.24
C LYS A 81 6.23 1.37 12.88
N ALA A 82 6.91 0.26 12.61
CA ALA A 82 6.73 -0.47 11.35
C ALA A 82 5.35 -1.12 11.27
N SER A 83 4.88 -1.75 12.35
CA SER A 83 3.57 -2.39 12.38
C SER A 83 2.44 -1.36 12.26
N ASP A 84 2.54 -0.21 12.92
CA ASP A 84 1.58 0.90 12.78
C ASP A 84 1.57 1.46 11.36
N TYR A 85 2.74 1.62 10.74
CA TYR A 85 2.86 2.02 9.34
C TYR A 85 2.21 1.01 8.39
N LEU A 86 2.52 -0.28 8.53
CA LEU A 86 1.95 -1.35 7.69
C LEU A 86 0.43 -1.44 7.83
N ALA A 87 -0.09 -1.27 9.05
CA ALA A 87 -1.53 -1.25 9.28
C ALA A 87 -2.20 -0.04 8.61
N ALA A 88 -1.60 1.15 8.70
CA ALA A 88 -2.11 2.35 8.05
C ALA A 88 -2.05 2.26 6.51
N GLU A 89 -0.95 1.72 5.98
CA GLU A 89 -0.77 1.45 4.55
C GLU A 89 -1.83 0.48 4.02
N TYR A 90 -2.10 -0.61 4.75
CA TYR A 90 -3.12 -1.58 4.37
C TYR A 90 -4.52 -0.95 4.30
N GLN A 91 -4.91 -0.16 5.32
CA GLN A 91 -6.21 0.52 5.34
C GLN A 91 -6.35 1.53 4.19
N PHE A 92 -5.30 2.29 3.91
CA PHE A 92 -5.29 3.19 2.76
C PHE A 92 -5.36 2.42 1.44
N GLY A 93 -4.64 1.31 1.32
CA GLY A 93 -4.65 0.42 0.15
C GLY A 93 -6.05 -0.14 -0.15
N LEU A 94 -6.78 -0.61 0.86
CA LEU A 94 -8.16 -1.09 0.70
C LEU A 94 -9.09 -0.03 0.12
N MET A 95 -9.03 1.20 0.65
CA MET A 95 -9.82 2.31 0.13
C MET A 95 -9.48 2.60 -1.34
N MET A 96 -8.19 2.61 -1.69
CA MET A 96 -7.75 2.85 -3.07
C MET A 96 -8.15 1.71 -4.02
N GLN A 97 -8.13 0.46 -3.56
CA GLN A 97 -8.56 -0.69 -4.33
C GLN A 97 -10.05 -0.59 -4.69
N GLU A 98 -10.91 -0.24 -3.72
CA GLU A 98 -12.35 -0.10 -3.95
C GLU A 98 -12.66 1.05 -4.93
N ILE A 99 -11.96 2.18 -4.78
CA ILE A 99 -12.06 3.31 -5.71
C ILE A 99 -11.63 2.88 -7.12
N SER A 100 -10.49 2.18 -7.25
CA SER A 100 -10.00 1.73 -8.56
C SER A 100 -10.97 0.76 -9.21
N LYS A 101 -11.54 -0.17 -8.44
CA LYS A 101 -12.55 -1.12 -8.92
C LYS A 101 -13.78 -0.39 -9.45
N THR A 102 -14.34 0.54 -8.67
CA THR A 102 -15.50 1.35 -9.07
C THR A 102 -15.24 2.11 -10.38
N LEU A 103 -14.01 2.59 -10.60
CA LEU A 103 -13.63 3.28 -11.84
C LEU A 103 -13.42 2.31 -13.01
N SER A 104 -12.93 1.10 -12.75
CA SER A 104 -12.70 0.06 -13.76
C SER A 104 -14.00 -0.59 -14.25
N ASP A 105 -15.00 -0.73 -13.39
CA ASP A 105 -16.31 -1.33 -13.73
C ASP A 105 -16.99 -0.59 -14.92
N ILE A 106 -16.63 0.66 -15.19
CA ILE A 106 -17.12 1.45 -16.34
C ILE A 106 -16.76 0.79 -17.69
N ILE A 107 -15.65 0.05 -17.76
CA ILE A 107 -15.19 -0.60 -18.99
C ILE A 107 -15.92 -1.92 -19.24
N ASP A 108 -16.46 -2.53 -18.18
CA ASP A 108 -17.16 -3.82 -18.22
C ASP A 108 -18.69 -3.68 -18.39
N GLU A 109 -19.24 -2.47 -18.30
CA GLU A 109 -20.62 -2.08 -18.67
C GLU A 109 -20.76 -1.67 -20.15
#